data_AF-A0A7Y4Y2N2-F1
#
_entry.id   AF-A0A7Y4Y2N2-F1
#
_cell.length_a   1.000
_cell.length_b   1.000
_cell.length_c   1.000
_cell.angle_alpha   90.00
_cell.angle_beta   90.00
_cell.angle_gamma   90.00
#
_symmetry.space_group_name_H-M   'P 1'
#
loop_
_entity.id
_entity.type
_entity.pdbx_description
1 polymer ?
#
loop_
_entity_poly.entity_id
_entity_poly.type
_entity_poly.pdbx_seq_one_letter_code
_entity_poly.pdbx_strand_id
1 'polypeptide(L)'
;MDLRGALSAKGIADVRTRFTLETNVSSSVVHLDLLLKIPPEEVLFDFLAQCGLPLRFGIVDTDGYAYETLRIAAAIERAPSPVRDCILASMRHVALLTDEAGLEALRAVNQAHTGRVSALHLPDAPAQCALWMYLRHRDLFDEAVRLRGIYAQLTEPMLLDTLRQPLTMPDNLVVDSVRLYEATLLDEVTGGEIAIKAPEGDVRVSVLDLLDHWMPIENPMRNKRFSVVAAKLGIEFFPEPGQMIGRSVVLALRRRGGSNLGDFDAGTRAHFEAWMSHWRLTPGHGGHAGPSLSTTV
;
A
#
# COMPACT_ATOMS: atom_id res chain seq x y z
N MET A 1 23.68 41.10 -6.84
CA MET A 1 23.30 40.61 -5.50
C MET A 1 21.87 40.11 -5.63
N ASP A 2 21.72 38.79 -5.79
CA ASP A 2 20.48 38.18 -6.28
C ASP A 2 19.46 38.02 -5.14
N LEU A 3 18.61 39.05 -5.00
CA LEU A 3 17.57 39.14 -3.97
C LEU A 3 16.47 38.06 -4.14
N ARG A 4 16.32 37.46 -5.34
CA ARG A 4 15.31 36.44 -5.60
C ARG A 4 15.70 35.07 -5.04
N GLY A 5 16.97 34.68 -5.16
CA GLY A 5 17.47 33.43 -4.56
C GLY A 5 17.38 33.41 -3.04
N ALA A 6 17.65 34.55 -2.39
CA ALA A 6 17.61 34.68 -0.92
C ALA A 6 16.17 34.62 -0.34
N LEU A 7 15.19 35.18 -1.05
CA LEU A 7 13.78 35.11 -0.67
C LEU A 7 13.21 33.69 -0.85
N SER A 8 13.65 32.97 -1.88
CA SER A 8 13.25 31.58 -2.13
C SER A 8 13.74 30.65 -1.02
N ALA A 9 15.03 30.70 -0.68
CA ALA A 9 15.61 29.85 0.37
C ALA A 9 14.99 30.10 1.76
N LYS A 10 14.71 31.38 2.09
CA LYS A 10 14.10 31.76 3.37
C LYS A 10 12.63 31.35 3.46
N GLY A 11 11.88 31.42 2.36
CA GLY A 11 10.48 30.98 2.30
C GLY A 11 10.34 29.46 2.48
N ILE A 12 11.19 28.67 1.83
CA ILE A 12 11.21 27.20 1.98
C ILE A 12 11.56 26.81 3.43
N ALA A 13 12.51 27.52 4.05
CA ALA A 13 12.91 27.28 5.42
C ALA A 13 11.81 27.60 6.46
N ASP A 14 10.97 28.63 6.22
CA ASP A 14 9.87 28.99 7.13
C ASP A 14 8.73 27.96 7.08
N VAL A 15 8.36 27.49 5.88
CA VAL A 15 7.37 26.40 5.70
C VAL A 15 7.86 25.11 6.38
N ARG A 16 9.14 24.80 6.23
CA ARG A 16 9.80 23.64 6.85
C ARG A 16 9.67 23.66 8.37
N THR A 17 9.81 24.83 9.00
CA THR A 17 9.79 25.00 10.46
C THR A 17 8.37 24.88 11.05
N ARG A 18 7.32 25.22 10.28
CA ARG A 18 5.93 25.06 10.75
C ARG A 18 5.41 23.63 10.59
N PHE A 19 5.77 22.94 9.52
CA PHE A 19 5.37 21.54 9.31
C PHE A 19 5.95 20.58 10.37
N THR A 20 7.13 20.92 10.91
CA THR A 20 7.80 20.19 12.00
C THR A 20 7.06 20.21 13.34
N LEU A 21 6.11 21.13 13.57
CA LEU A 21 5.42 21.24 14.87
C LEU A 21 4.24 20.27 15.02
N GLU A 22 3.78 19.63 13.94
CA GLU A 22 2.56 18.80 13.94
C GLU A 22 2.81 17.28 13.78
N THR A 23 4.02 16.84 13.39
CA THR A 23 4.35 15.41 13.21
C THR A 23 5.76 15.06 13.66
N ASN A 24 6.00 13.80 14.04
CA ASN A 24 7.31 13.27 14.48
C ASN A 24 8.46 13.72 13.53
N VAL A 25 9.39 14.52 14.05
CA VAL A 25 9.86 15.76 13.41
C VAL A 25 10.94 15.58 12.32
N SER A 26 11.69 14.47 12.31
CA SER A 26 12.83 14.33 11.39
C SER A 26 12.46 13.68 10.05
N SER A 27 11.63 12.64 10.09
CA SER A 27 11.30 11.86 8.90
C SER A 27 10.38 12.64 7.95
N SER A 28 9.36 13.34 8.47
CA SER A 28 8.40 14.06 7.63
C SER A 28 9.03 15.17 6.77
N VAL A 29 10.04 15.85 7.31
CA VAL A 29 10.77 16.91 6.61
C VAL A 29 11.57 16.38 5.43
N VAL A 30 12.22 15.22 5.60
CA VAL A 30 13.02 14.59 4.53
C VAL A 30 12.15 14.22 3.33
N HIS A 31 10.93 13.73 3.57
CA HIS A 31 10.00 13.35 2.51
C HIS A 31 9.41 14.56 1.78
N LEU A 32 9.16 15.66 2.50
CA LEU A 32 8.72 16.91 1.92
C LEU A 32 9.84 17.56 1.08
N ASP A 33 11.06 17.57 1.60
CA ASP A 33 12.25 18.05 0.88
C ASP A 33 12.48 17.24 -0.41
N LEU A 34 12.21 15.93 -0.37
CA LEU A 34 12.26 15.08 -1.56
C LEU A 34 11.19 15.45 -2.59
N LEU A 35 9.95 15.69 -2.15
CA LEU A 35 8.85 16.10 -3.03
C LEU A 35 9.16 17.43 -3.72
N LEU A 36 9.70 18.39 -2.98
CA LEU A 36 10.02 19.74 -3.50
C LEU A 36 11.22 19.77 -4.45
N LYS A 37 12.00 18.68 -4.53
CA LYS A 37 13.05 18.48 -5.54
C LYS A 37 12.52 17.94 -6.87
N ILE A 38 11.29 17.40 -6.88
CA ILE A 38 10.66 16.93 -8.10
C ILE A 38 10.21 18.16 -8.90
N PRO A 39 10.55 18.26 -10.20
CA PRO A 39 10.09 19.35 -11.04
C PRO A 39 8.55 19.48 -10.97
N PRO A 40 8.01 20.71 -10.90
CA PRO A 40 6.57 20.98 -10.89
C PRO A 40 5.96 20.82 -12.27
N GLU A 41 6.08 19.60 -12.78
CA GLU A 41 5.54 19.13 -14.05
C GLU A 41 4.23 18.35 -13.82
N GLU A 42 3.60 17.91 -14.90
CA GLU A 42 2.32 17.19 -14.90
C GLU A 42 2.25 16.07 -13.85
N VAL A 43 3.32 15.28 -13.72
CA VAL A 43 3.41 14.14 -12.77
C VAL A 43 3.24 14.59 -11.31
N LEU A 44 3.84 15.71 -10.93
CA LEU A 44 3.75 16.23 -9.57
C LEU A 44 2.35 16.81 -9.31
N PHE A 45 1.75 17.48 -10.29
CA PHE A 45 0.39 18.01 -10.14
C PHE A 45 -0.66 16.91 -10.09
N ASP A 46 -0.51 15.86 -10.90
CA ASP A 46 -1.39 14.71 -10.87
C ASP A 46 -1.31 13.96 -9.53
N PHE A 47 -0.11 13.81 -8.98
CA PHE A 47 0.09 13.27 -7.62
C PHE A 47 -0.65 14.09 -6.57
N LEU A 48 -0.42 15.41 -6.55
CA LEU A 48 -1.03 16.29 -5.56
C LEU A 48 -2.56 16.28 -5.69
N ALA A 49 -3.08 16.26 -6.92
CA ALA A 49 -4.51 16.13 -7.18
C ALA A 49 -5.08 14.81 -6.64
N GLN A 50 -4.38 13.68 -6.83
CA GLN A 50 -4.79 12.37 -6.31
C GLN A 50 -4.81 12.34 -4.77
N CYS A 51 -3.91 13.07 -4.12
CA CYS A 51 -3.92 13.25 -2.67
C CYS A 51 -5.02 14.22 -2.17
N GLY A 52 -5.77 14.88 -3.07
CA GLY A 52 -6.82 15.84 -2.72
C GLY A 52 -6.39 17.31 -2.72
N LEU A 53 -5.23 17.63 -3.32
CA LEU A 53 -4.70 18.99 -3.48
C LEU A 53 -4.52 19.35 -4.97
N PRO A 54 -5.62 19.58 -5.72
CA PRO A 54 -5.51 20.01 -7.11
C PRO A 54 -4.95 21.43 -7.17
N LEU A 55 -3.77 21.59 -7.78
CA LEU A 55 -3.14 22.88 -7.99
C LEU A 55 -3.22 23.27 -9.46
N ARG A 56 -3.55 24.55 -9.72
CA ARG A 56 -3.48 25.14 -11.07
C ARG A 56 -2.51 26.30 -11.04
N PHE A 57 -1.39 26.13 -11.72
CA PHE A 57 -0.42 27.19 -11.94
C PHE A 57 -0.56 27.67 -13.39
N GLY A 58 -0.51 28.99 -13.60
CA GLY A 58 -0.29 29.51 -14.94
C GLY A 58 1.17 29.27 -15.31
N ILE A 59 1.45 29.03 -16.59
CA ILE A 59 2.83 28.97 -17.10
C ILE A 59 3.46 30.34 -16.84
N VAL A 60 4.36 30.41 -15.87
CA VAL A 60 5.18 31.60 -15.64
C VAL A 60 6.53 31.30 -16.26
N ASP A 61 6.89 32.08 -17.28
CA ASP A 61 8.18 31.99 -17.97
C ASP A 61 9.25 32.63 -17.09
N THR A 62 9.59 31.95 -15.99
CA THR A 62 10.70 32.32 -15.11
C THR A 62 11.80 31.28 -15.23
N ASP A 63 13.04 31.77 -15.39
CA ASP A 63 14.27 30.96 -15.31
C ASP A 63 14.32 30.24 -13.94
N GLY A 64 13.77 29.02 -13.90
CA GLY A 64 13.78 28.11 -12.75
C GLY A 64 12.43 27.96 -12.01
N TYR A 65 12.22 26.75 -11.47
CA TYR A 65 10.99 26.33 -10.78
C TYR A 65 10.81 26.85 -9.34
N ALA A 66 11.66 27.78 -8.89
CA ALA A 66 11.74 28.17 -7.48
C ALA A 66 10.44 28.78 -6.93
N TYR A 67 9.73 29.56 -7.76
CA TYR A 67 8.48 30.20 -7.36
C TYR A 67 7.33 29.20 -7.25
N GLU A 68 7.25 28.25 -8.18
CA GLU A 68 6.27 27.16 -8.20
C GLU A 68 6.47 26.25 -7.00
N THR A 69 7.72 25.84 -6.71
CA THR A 69 8.06 25.01 -5.55
C THR A 69 7.63 25.67 -4.24
N LEU A 70 7.85 26.98 -4.09
CA LEU A 70 7.37 27.75 -2.93
C LEU A 70 5.86 27.74 -2.80
N ARG A 71 5.13 27.91 -3.91
CA ARG A 71 3.66 27.89 -3.88
C ARG A 71 3.11 26.50 -3.57
N ILE A 72 3.75 25.45 -4.08
CA ILE A 72 3.40 24.05 -3.75
C ILE A 72 3.62 23.81 -2.25
N ALA A 73 4.78 24.20 -1.71
CA ALA A 73 5.08 24.06 -0.29
C ALA A 73 4.03 24.76 0.59
N ALA A 74 3.70 26.01 0.28
CA ALA A 74 2.68 26.77 1.01
C ALA A 74 1.26 26.20 0.85
N ALA A 75 0.96 25.53 -0.27
CA ALA A 75 -0.32 24.87 -0.47
C ALA A 75 -0.43 23.57 0.35
N ILE A 76 0.64 22.78 0.40
CA ILE A 76 0.71 21.56 1.24
C ILE A 76 0.60 21.93 2.72
N GLU A 77 1.25 23.00 3.17
CA GLU A 77 1.17 23.47 4.55
C GLU A 77 -0.28 23.79 4.96
N ARG A 78 -1.03 24.48 4.10
CA ARG A 78 -2.43 24.87 4.33
C ARG A 78 -3.44 23.76 4.07
N ALA A 79 -3.00 22.60 3.57
CA ALA A 79 -3.90 21.50 3.25
C ALA A 79 -4.45 20.83 4.53
N PRO A 80 -5.66 20.24 4.48
CA PRO A 80 -6.20 19.46 5.59
C PRO A 80 -5.27 18.31 6.00
N SER A 81 -5.30 17.90 7.28
CA SER A 81 -4.47 16.79 7.79
C SER A 81 -4.53 15.53 6.93
N PRO A 82 -5.71 15.02 6.50
CA PRO A 82 -5.78 13.81 5.69
C PRO A 82 -5.02 13.90 4.36
N VAL A 83 -5.00 15.10 3.75
CA VAL A 83 -4.27 15.36 2.50
C VAL A 83 -2.76 15.34 2.76
N ARG A 84 -2.31 15.97 3.85
CA ARG A 84 -0.89 16.00 4.23
C ARG A 84 -0.38 14.60 4.61
N ASP A 85 -1.19 13.82 5.31
CA ASP A 85 -0.89 12.44 5.70
C ASP A 85 -0.80 11.52 4.47
N CYS A 86 -1.69 11.70 3.48
CA CYS A 86 -1.65 10.97 2.21
C CYS A 86 -0.37 11.28 1.41
N ILE A 87 0.00 12.57 1.30
CA ILE A 87 1.23 13.01 0.63
C ILE A 87 2.45 12.39 1.32
N LEU A 88 2.52 12.48 2.66
CA LEU A 88 3.64 11.96 3.42
C LEU A 88 3.77 10.43 3.31
N ALA A 89 2.65 9.71 3.42
CA ALA A 89 2.62 8.25 3.28
C ALA A 89 3.09 7.81 1.89
N SER A 90 2.68 8.51 0.84
CA SER A 90 3.09 8.21 -0.54
C SER A 90 4.58 8.50 -0.76
N MET A 91 5.06 9.65 -0.26
CA MET A 91 6.48 10.01 -0.38
C MET A 91 7.42 9.07 0.37
N ARG A 92 6.97 8.45 1.48
CA ARG A 92 7.72 7.38 2.14
C ARG A 92 8.00 6.19 1.23
N HIS A 93 7.07 5.87 0.34
CA HIS A 93 7.29 4.81 -0.64
C HIS A 93 8.24 5.29 -1.73
N VAL A 94 8.01 6.48 -2.30
CA VAL A 94 8.86 7.04 -3.36
C VAL A 94 10.32 7.13 -2.91
N ALA A 95 10.57 7.58 -1.67
CA ALA A 95 11.89 7.66 -1.05
C ALA A 95 12.66 6.32 -1.04
N LEU A 96 11.96 5.19 -1.17
CA LEU A 96 12.58 3.88 -1.31
C LEU A 96 13.25 3.65 -2.66
N LEU A 97 13.18 4.56 -3.63
CA LEU A 97 13.84 4.36 -4.92
C LEU A 97 14.71 5.55 -5.34
N THR A 98 14.90 6.52 -4.43
CA THR A 98 15.54 7.79 -4.78
C THR A 98 17.04 7.84 -4.50
N ASP A 99 17.61 6.79 -3.92
CA ASP A 99 19.05 6.64 -3.75
C ASP A 99 19.69 5.84 -4.89
N GLU A 100 21.01 5.67 -4.83
CA GLU A 100 21.78 5.01 -5.89
C GLU A 100 21.32 3.57 -6.16
N ALA A 101 21.10 2.78 -5.11
CA ALA A 101 20.60 1.40 -5.22
C ALA A 101 19.17 1.34 -5.78
N GLY A 102 18.31 2.28 -5.37
CA GLY A 102 16.96 2.40 -5.92
C GLY A 102 16.94 2.80 -7.38
N LEU A 103 17.86 3.66 -7.79
CA LEU A 103 18.04 4.05 -9.16
C LEU A 103 18.53 2.89 -10.05
N GLU A 104 19.43 2.06 -9.57
CA GLU A 104 19.81 0.82 -10.27
C GLU A 104 18.61 -0.12 -10.47
N ALA A 105 17.79 -0.28 -9.44
CA ALA A 105 16.54 -1.05 -9.51
C ALA A 105 15.55 -0.47 -10.54
N LEU A 106 15.35 0.85 -10.55
CA LEU A 106 14.50 1.53 -11.54
C LEU A 106 15.02 1.32 -12.96
N ARG A 107 16.34 1.37 -13.18
CA ARG A 107 16.96 1.11 -14.47
C ARG A 107 16.75 -0.34 -14.92
N ALA A 108 16.91 -1.29 -14.01
CA ALA A 108 16.71 -2.71 -14.29
C ALA A 108 15.25 -3.00 -14.73
N VAL A 109 14.26 -2.44 -14.02
CA VAL A 109 12.84 -2.56 -14.42
C VAL A 109 12.59 -1.90 -15.78
N ASN A 110 13.13 -0.71 -16.02
CA ASN A 110 12.98 -0.03 -17.31
C ASN A 110 13.62 -0.83 -18.47
N GLN A 111 14.76 -1.48 -18.24
CA GLN A 111 15.40 -2.35 -19.23
C GLN A 111 14.58 -3.62 -19.49
N ALA A 112 13.98 -4.23 -18.45
CA ALA A 112 13.14 -5.40 -18.59
C ALA A 112 11.81 -5.09 -19.31
N HIS A 113 11.27 -3.88 -19.13
CA HIS A 113 9.98 -3.43 -19.65
C HIS A 113 10.12 -2.25 -20.62
N THR A 114 10.98 -2.42 -21.63
CA THR A 114 11.25 -1.38 -22.64
C THR A 114 9.96 -0.87 -23.30
N GLY A 115 9.82 0.46 -23.40
CA GLY A 115 8.65 1.12 -23.99
C GLY A 115 7.47 1.37 -23.04
N ARG A 116 7.49 0.81 -21.81
CA ARG A 116 6.48 1.11 -20.78
C ARG A 116 6.82 2.29 -19.89
N VAL A 117 8.10 2.66 -19.80
CA VAL A 117 8.59 3.75 -18.96
C VAL A 117 9.44 4.69 -19.82
N SER A 118 9.24 5.99 -19.68
CA SER A 118 10.10 6.96 -20.35
C SER A 118 11.48 6.96 -19.69
N ALA A 119 12.49 6.46 -20.40
CA ALA A 119 13.86 6.36 -19.92
C ALA A 119 14.52 7.74 -19.65
N LEU A 120 13.90 8.84 -20.10
CA LEU A 120 14.47 10.20 -20.03
C LEU A 120 14.70 10.71 -18.61
N HIS A 121 13.93 10.25 -17.60
CA HIS A 121 14.02 10.78 -16.24
C HIS A 121 14.94 9.98 -15.31
N LEU A 122 15.47 8.83 -15.76
CA LEU A 122 16.24 7.91 -14.91
C LEU A 122 17.60 8.47 -14.45
N PRO A 123 18.45 9.09 -15.28
CA PRO A 123 19.80 9.46 -14.85
C PRO A 123 19.83 10.59 -13.82
N ASP A 124 18.98 11.61 -14.01
CA ASP A 124 19.09 12.89 -13.30
C ASP A 124 17.95 13.16 -12.31
N ALA A 125 16.85 12.39 -12.37
CA ALA A 125 15.66 12.64 -11.56
C ALA A 125 15.02 11.33 -11.02
N PRO A 126 15.74 10.54 -10.19
CA PRO A 126 15.24 9.26 -9.68
C PRO A 126 13.93 9.42 -8.88
N ALA A 127 13.77 10.53 -8.14
CA ALA A 127 12.54 10.83 -7.42
C ALA A 127 11.32 11.04 -8.34
N GLN A 128 11.53 11.74 -9.46
CA GLN A 128 10.50 11.96 -10.46
C GLN A 128 10.11 10.65 -11.15
N CYS A 129 11.11 9.84 -11.52
CA CYS A 129 10.88 8.53 -12.13
C CYS A 129 10.15 7.56 -11.17
N ALA A 130 10.58 7.50 -9.91
CA ALA A 130 9.93 6.71 -8.88
C ALA A 130 8.48 7.16 -8.66
N LEU A 131 8.23 8.47 -8.57
CA LEU A 131 6.88 9.02 -8.43
C LEU A 131 6.01 8.70 -9.65
N TRP A 132 6.54 8.84 -10.86
CA TRP A 132 5.82 8.52 -12.08
C TRP A 132 5.41 7.04 -12.13
N MET A 133 6.34 6.12 -11.86
CA MET A 133 6.02 4.69 -11.77
C MET A 133 5.01 4.44 -10.65
N TYR A 134 5.16 5.07 -9.48
CA TYR A 134 4.24 4.95 -8.35
C TYR A 134 2.79 5.26 -8.75
N LEU A 135 2.59 6.28 -9.59
CA LEU A 135 1.28 6.77 -10.02
C LEU A 135 0.69 6.06 -11.23
N ARG A 136 1.52 5.71 -12.21
CA ARG A 136 1.07 5.25 -13.55
C ARG A 136 1.28 3.76 -13.77
N HIS A 137 2.27 3.17 -13.11
CA HIS A 137 2.64 1.76 -13.26
C HIS A 137 3.06 1.17 -11.93
N ARG A 138 2.07 1.00 -11.04
CA ARG A 138 2.24 0.49 -9.68
C ARG A 138 2.97 -0.88 -9.66
N ASP A 139 2.70 -1.71 -10.65
CA ASP A 139 3.35 -3.00 -10.89
C ASP A 139 4.87 -2.86 -11.05
N LEU A 140 5.32 -1.89 -11.86
CA LEU A 140 6.73 -1.61 -12.13
C LEU A 140 7.42 -0.96 -10.93
N PHE A 141 6.73 -0.07 -10.23
CA PHE A 141 7.25 0.52 -8.98
C PHE A 141 7.52 -0.57 -7.94
N ASP A 142 6.55 -1.45 -7.71
CA ASP A 142 6.69 -2.54 -6.74
C ASP A 142 7.79 -3.52 -7.19
N GLU A 143 8.01 -3.72 -8.50
CA GLU A 143 9.13 -4.49 -9.06
C GLU A 143 10.50 -3.87 -8.77
N ALA A 144 10.63 -2.55 -8.95
CA ALA A 144 11.88 -1.86 -8.65
C ALA A 144 12.20 -1.94 -7.15
N VAL A 145 11.18 -1.79 -6.29
CA VAL A 145 11.34 -1.96 -4.85
C VAL A 145 11.79 -3.39 -4.51
N ARG A 146 11.29 -4.42 -5.21
CA ARG A 146 11.76 -5.81 -5.06
C ARG A 146 13.23 -5.95 -5.43
N LEU A 147 13.64 -5.43 -6.59
CA LEU A 147 15.02 -5.52 -7.07
C LEU A 147 16.02 -4.80 -6.16
N ARG A 148 15.62 -3.69 -5.54
CA ARG A 148 16.46 -2.96 -4.57
C ARG A 148 16.75 -3.78 -3.31
N GLY A 149 15.91 -4.78 -2.99
CA GLY A 149 16.07 -5.61 -1.79
C GLY A 149 15.72 -4.90 -0.47
N ILE A 150 15.07 -3.73 -0.52
CA ILE A 150 14.68 -2.94 0.67
C ILE A 150 13.31 -3.33 1.25
N TYR A 151 12.62 -4.26 0.60
CA TYR A 151 11.71 -5.15 1.30
C TYR A 151 12.36 -6.51 1.45
N ALA A 152 12.49 -6.97 2.70
CA ALA A 152 12.57 -8.38 3.02
C ALA A 152 11.57 -9.12 2.15
N GLN A 153 12.08 -10.08 1.36
CA GLN A 153 11.36 -11.06 0.55
C GLN A 153 9.89 -10.70 0.35
N LEU A 154 9.56 -10.10 -0.80
CA LEU A 154 8.17 -9.91 -1.19
C LEU A 154 7.54 -11.29 -1.26
N THR A 155 6.91 -11.66 -0.16
CA THR A 155 6.03 -12.81 -0.07
C THR A 155 4.96 -12.50 -1.11
N GLU A 156 4.80 -13.39 -2.09
CA GLU A 156 3.85 -13.18 -3.18
C GLU A 156 2.54 -12.63 -2.61
N PRO A 157 1.97 -11.58 -3.23
CA PRO A 157 0.83 -10.89 -2.65
C PRO A 157 -0.27 -11.92 -2.38
N MET A 158 -0.73 -11.94 -1.13
CA MET A 158 -1.77 -12.86 -0.71
C MET A 158 -2.98 -12.69 -1.64
N LEU A 159 -3.42 -13.77 -2.27
CA LEU A 159 -4.53 -13.76 -3.22
C LEU A 159 -5.87 -13.65 -2.48
N LEU A 160 -6.10 -12.49 -1.85
CA LEU A 160 -7.31 -12.22 -1.08
C LEU A 160 -8.60 -12.24 -1.91
N ASP A 161 -8.52 -12.29 -3.25
CA ASP A 161 -9.68 -12.45 -4.12
C ASP A 161 -10.42 -13.79 -3.92
N THR A 162 -9.79 -14.80 -3.32
CA THR A 162 -10.49 -16.03 -2.92
C THR A 162 -11.56 -15.76 -1.86
N LEU A 163 -11.46 -14.66 -1.10
CA LEU A 163 -12.44 -14.22 -0.10
C LEU A 163 -13.72 -13.63 -0.71
N ARG A 164 -13.80 -13.52 -2.05
CA ARG A 164 -15.03 -13.16 -2.76
C ARG A 164 -16.09 -14.25 -2.73
N GLN A 165 -15.73 -15.43 -2.26
CA GLN A 165 -16.63 -16.56 -2.10
C GLN A 165 -16.62 -17.03 -0.64
N PRO A 166 -17.71 -17.65 -0.17
CA PRO A 166 -17.71 -18.30 1.15
C PRO A 166 -16.56 -19.30 1.26
N LEU A 167 -15.79 -19.21 2.35
CA LEU A 167 -14.68 -20.10 2.60
C LEU A 167 -15.18 -21.49 2.97
N THR A 168 -14.65 -22.53 2.33
CA THR A 168 -14.92 -23.92 2.70
C THR A 168 -13.98 -24.31 3.84
N MET A 169 -14.53 -24.91 4.90
CA MET A 169 -13.74 -25.35 6.06
C MET A 169 -13.18 -26.77 5.81
N PRO A 170 -11.95 -27.06 6.23
CA PRO A 170 -11.45 -28.44 6.25
C PRO A 170 -12.22 -29.31 7.26
N ASP A 171 -12.34 -30.62 7.00
CA ASP A 171 -13.19 -31.54 7.79
C ASP A 171 -12.68 -31.83 9.22
N ASN A 172 -11.49 -31.35 9.62
CA ASN A 172 -10.79 -31.76 10.84
C ASN A 172 -10.72 -30.68 11.95
N LEU A 173 -11.68 -29.77 12.04
CA LEU A 173 -11.58 -28.59 12.90
C LEU A 173 -12.48 -28.58 14.15
N VAL A 174 -11.97 -27.96 15.21
CA VAL A 174 -12.71 -27.51 16.41
C VAL A 174 -13.38 -26.15 16.18
N VAL A 175 -13.79 -25.85 14.94
CA VAL A 175 -14.35 -24.55 14.53
C VAL A 175 -15.80 -24.70 14.16
N ASP A 176 -16.64 -23.89 14.80
CA ASP A 176 -18.07 -23.81 14.56
C ASP A 176 -18.38 -22.97 13.32
N SER A 177 -17.74 -21.81 13.17
CA SER A 177 -17.96 -20.93 12.02
C SER A 177 -16.76 -20.07 11.64
N VAL A 178 -16.66 -19.73 10.35
CA VAL A 178 -15.77 -18.71 9.82
C VAL A 178 -16.55 -17.78 8.92
N ARG A 179 -16.39 -16.46 9.12
CA ARG A 179 -17.06 -15.44 8.31
C ARG A 179 -16.10 -14.34 7.90
N LEU A 180 -16.35 -13.77 6.72
CA LEU A 180 -15.73 -12.51 6.32
C LEU A 180 -16.43 -11.37 7.07
N TYR A 181 -15.78 -10.89 8.12
CA TYR A 181 -16.29 -9.86 9.01
C TYR A 181 -16.03 -8.44 8.50
N GLU A 182 -14.89 -8.22 7.86
CA GLU A 182 -14.53 -6.93 7.27
C GLU A 182 -13.74 -7.15 5.99
N ALA A 183 -13.98 -6.33 4.98
CA ALA A 183 -13.20 -6.32 3.74
C ALA A 183 -12.91 -4.89 3.30
N THR A 184 -11.68 -4.63 2.88
CA THR A 184 -11.27 -3.39 2.24
C THR A 184 -10.98 -3.66 0.77
N LEU A 185 -11.66 -2.92 -0.09
CA LEU A 185 -11.62 -3.00 -1.54
C LEU A 185 -10.96 -1.74 -2.09
N LEU A 186 -9.94 -1.92 -2.93
CA LEU A 186 -9.31 -0.84 -3.68
C LEU A 186 -9.91 -0.81 -5.09
N ASP A 187 -10.46 0.31 -5.50
CA ASP A 187 -10.79 0.56 -6.90
C ASP A 187 -9.49 0.86 -7.66
N GLU A 188 -9.04 -0.09 -8.49
CA GLU A 188 -7.80 0.05 -9.25
C GLU A 188 -7.86 1.17 -10.31
N VAL A 189 -9.07 1.65 -10.66
CA VAL A 189 -9.26 2.72 -11.66
C VAL A 189 -9.18 4.10 -11.03
N THR A 190 -9.76 4.29 -9.85
CA THR A 190 -9.81 5.60 -9.18
C THR A 190 -8.79 5.75 -8.05
N GLY A 191 -8.24 4.63 -7.57
CA GLY A 191 -7.43 4.57 -6.36
C GLY A 191 -8.24 4.73 -5.06
N GLY A 192 -9.57 4.79 -5.13
CA GLY A 192 -10.44 4.91 -3.97
C GLY A 192 -10.55 3.60 -3.19
N GLU A 193 -10.64 3.69 -1.85
CA GLU A 193 -10.82 2.54 -0.97
C GLU A 193 -12.24 2.49 -0.40
N ILE A 194 -12.81 1.29 -0.33
CA ILE A 194 -14.12 1.01 0.27
C ILE A 194 -13.92 -0.04 1.35
N ALA A 195 -14.23 0.30 2.60
CA ALA A 195 -14.24 -0.65 3.71
C ALA A 195 -15.68 -1.03 4.05
N ILE A 196 -15.98 -2.32 4.02
CA ILE A 196 -17.29 -2.86 4.42
C ILE A 196 -17.09 -3.74 5.63
N LYS A 197 -17.95 -3.56 6.63
CA LYS A 197 -17.90 -4.25 7.92
C LYS A 197 -19.26 -4.85 8.24
N ALA A 198 -19.28 -6.14 8.56
CA ALA A 198 -20.46 -6.84 9.01
C ALA A 198 -20.84 -6.43 10.45
N PRO A 199 -22.11 -6.58 10.86
CA PRO A 199 -22.57 -6.13 12.17
C PRO A 199 -21.87 -6.87 13.32
N GLU A 200 -21.48 -6.13 14.35
CA GLU A 200 -20.97 -6.67 15.61
C GLU A 200 -22.12 -7.31 16.41
N GLY A 201 -22.42 -8.58 16.14
CA GLY A 201 -23.36 -9.35 16.96
C GLY A 201 -24.01 -10.55 16.27
N ASP A 202 -24.11 -10.54 14.93
CA ASP A 202 -24.67 -11.67 14.20
C ASP A 202 -23.58 -12.45 13.45
N VAL A 203 -23.18 -13.57 14.05
CA VAL A 203 -22.12 -14.48 13.57
C VAL A 203 -22.46 -15.17 12.26
N ARG A 204 -23.69 -15.04 11.79
CA ARG A 204 -24.17 -15.62 10.52
C ARG A 204 -24.14 -14.64 9.36
N VAL A 205 -24.00 -13.34 9.62
CA VAL A 205 -23.99 -12.32 8.58
C VAL A 205 -22.56 -11.96 8.23
N SER A 206 -22.16 -12.26 6.99
CA SER A 206 -20.88 -11.88 6.43
C SER A 206 -20.97 -10.62 5.57
N VAL A 207 -19.82 -10.03 5.23
CA VAL A 207 -19.72 -8.96 4.23
C VAL A 207 -20.31 -9.38 2.89
N LEU A 208 -20.18 -10.66 2.51
CA LEU A 208 -20.73 -11.16 1.25
C LEU A 208 -22.26 -11.09 1.25
N ASP A 209 -22.90 -11.51 2.34
CA ASP A 209 -24.36 -11.48 2.49
C ASP A 209 -24.89 -10.05 2.46
N LEU A 210 -24.21 -9.12 3.14
CA LEU A 210 -24.56 -7.71 3.12
C LEU A 210 -24.49 -7.12 1.72
N LEU A 211 -23.42 -7.38 0.98
CA LEU A 211 -23.24 -6.83 -0.35
C LEU A 211 -24.19 -7.44 -1.37
N ASP A 212 -24.49 -8.73 -1.25
CA ASP A 212 -25.51 -9.38 -2.09
C ASP A 212 -26.91 -8.83 -1.79
N HIS A 213 -27.20 -8.45 -0.55
CA HIS A 213 -28.48 -7.85 -0.18
C HIS A 213 -28.60 -6.37 -0.59
N TRP A 214 -27.59 -5.54 -0.27
CA TRP A 214 -27.63 -4.09 -0.47
C TRP A 214 -27.20 -3.65 -1.87
N MET A 215 -26.31 -4.39 -2.52
CA MET A 215 -25.75 -4.06 -3.83
C MET A 215 -25.82 -5.25 -4.79
N PRO A 216 -26.98 -5.87 -5.04
CA PRO A 216 -27.08 -7.10 -5.85
C PRO A 216 -26.57 -6.95 -7.29
N ILE A 217 -26.63 -5.73 -7.84
CA ILE A 217 -26.25 -5.42 -9.23
C ILE A 217 -24.81 -4.88 -9.29
N GLU A 218 -24.49 -3.91 -8.41
CA GLU A 218 -23.17 -3.24 -8.41
C GLU A 218 -22.23 -3.78 -7.33
N ASN A 219 -22.36 -5.07 -6.96
CA ASN A 219 -21.57 -5.66 -5.89
C ASN A 219 -20.06 -5.55 -6.20
N PRO A 220 -19.29 -4.77 -5.41
CA PRO A 220 -17.86 -4.59 -5.67
C PRO A 220 -17.05 -5.88 -5.46
N MET A 221 -17.55 -6.84 -4.66
CA MET A 221 -16.95 -8.18 -4.52
C MET A 221 -17.14 -9.05 -5.77
N ARG A 222 -18.12 -8.77 -6.63
CA ARG A 222 -18.33 -9.48 -7.90
C ARG A 222 -17.62 -8.79 -9.07
N ASN A 223 -17.25 -7.52 -8.91
CA ASN A 223 -16.61 -6.73 -9.95
C ASN A 223 -15.08 -6.80 -9.85
N LYS A 224 -14.42 -7.16 -10.96
CA LYS A 224 -12.95 -7.27 -11.07
C LYS A 224 -12.23 -5.92 -11.07
N ARG A 225 -12.96 -4.81 -11.17
CA ARG A 225 -12.42 -3.45 -11.04
C ARG A 225 -11.85 -3.19 -9.64
N PHE A 226 -12.47 -3.79 -8.63
CA PHE A 226 -12.02 -3.66 -7.25
C PHE A 226 -11.08 -4.81 -6.95
N SER A 227 -10.09 -4.60 -6.09
CA SER A 227 -9.20 -5.64 -5.56
C SER A 227 -9.34 -5.71 -4.04
N VAL A 228 -9.39 -6.92 -3.47
CA VAL A 228 -9.39 -7.07 -2.01
C VAL A 228 -7.98 -6.80 -1.48
N VAL A 229 -7.81 -5.73 -0.69
CA VAL A 229 -6.49 -5.30 -0.18
C VAL A 229 -6.31 -5.63 1.31
N ALA A 230 -7.40 -5.75 2.06
CA ALA A 230 -7.39 -6.23 3.43
C ALA A 230 -8.69 -6.98 3.75
N ALA A 231 -8.62 -7.91 4.69
CA ALA A 231 -9.77 -8.65 5.17
C ALA A 231 -9.62 -9.02 6.64
N LYS A 232 -10.73 -9.14 7.35
CA LYS A 232 -10.80 -9.73 8.69
C LYS A 232 -11.77 -10.88 8.68
N LEU A 233 -11.29 -12.04 9.10
CA LEU A 233 -12.09 -13.25 9.27
C LEU A 233 -12.44 -13.40 10.75
N GLY A 234 -13.72 -13.43 11.07
CA GLY A 234 -14.21 -13.83 12.38
C GLY A 234 -14.29 -15.34 12.44
N ILE A 235 -13.66 -15.95 13.44
CA ILE A 235 -13.55 -17.41 13.60
C ILE A 235 -14.08 -17.77 14.98
N GLU A 236 -15.08 -18.64 15.01
CA GLU A 236 -15.69 -19.13 16.24
C GLU A 236 -15.39 -20.61 16.44
N PHE A 237 -14.86 -20.94 17.61
CA PHE A 237 -14.51 -22.32 17.95
C PHE A 237 -15.69 -23.01 18.63
N PHE A 238 -15.76 -24.34 18.53
CA PHE A 238 -16.65 -25.10 19.39
C PHE A 238 -16.26 -24.92 20.87
N PRO A 239 -17.23 -24.92 21.80
CA PRO A 239 -16.94 -24.86 23.22
C PRO A 239 -16.17 -26.10 23.67
N GLU A 240 -15.18 -25.89 24.54
CA GLU A 240 -14.44 -26.99 25.16
C GLU A 240 -15.33 -27.76 26.15
N PRO A 241 -15.02 -29.03 26.48
CA PRO A 241 -15.76 -29.79 27.47
C PRO A 241 -15.86 -29.03 28.81
N GLY A 242 -17.08 -28.63 29.18
CA GLY A 242 -17.34 -27.84 30.39
C GLY A 242 -17.55 -26.33 30.17
N GLN A 243 -17.42 -25.84 28.93
CA GLN A 243 -17.77 -24.47 28.55
C GLN A 243 -19.11 -24.44 27.79
N MET A 244 -19.86 -23.34 27.95
CA MET A 244 -21.12 -23.12 27.22
C MET A 244 -20.95 -22.27 25.95
N ILE A 245 -19.86 -21.50 25.87
CA ILE A 245 -19.59 -20.57 24.78
C ILE A 245 -18.17 -20.86 24.29
N GLY A 246 -18.02 -21.06 22.99
CA GLY A 246 -16.71 -21.22 22.38
C GLY A 246 -15.96 -19.89 22.27
N ARG A 247 -14.63 -19.97 22.20
CA ARG A 247 -13.79 -18.78 22.00
C ARG A 247 -14.02 -18.22 20.59
N SER A 248 -13.95 -16.89 20.45
CA SER A 248 -14.03 -16.19 19.16
C SER A 248 -12.77 -15.37 18.95
N VAL A 249 -12.20 -15.41 17.74
CA VAL A 249 -10.99 -14.68 17.38
C VAL A 249 -11.10 -14.05 16.00
N VAL A 250 -10.28 -13.04 15.74
CA VAL A 250 -10.26 -12.33 14.46
C VAL A 250 -8.90 -12.49 13.79
N LEU A 251 -8.88 -13.17 12.64
CA LEU A 251 -7.72 -13.26 11.76
C LEU A 251 -7.74 -12.09 10.77
N ALA A 252 -6.80 -11.16 10.91
CA ALA A 252 -6.63 -10.04 10.01
C ALA A 252 -5.58 -10.37 8.94
N LEU A 253 -5.93 -10.11 7.68
CA LEU A 253 -5.12 -10.39 6.50
C LEU A 253 -4.97 -9.13 5.64
N ARG A 254 -3.81 -8.95 5.03
CA ARG A 254 -3.50 -7.86 4.10
C ARG A 254 -2.80 -8.41 2.86
N ARG A 255 -3.16 -7.88 1.69
CA ARG A 255 -2.65 -8.32 0.37
C ARG A 255 -1.13 -8.28 0.30
N ARG A 256 -0.48 -7.34 0.99
CA ARG A 256 0.99 -7.21 1.06
C ARG A 256 1.64 -8.05 2.17
N GLY A 257 1.08 -9.23 2.48
CA GLY A 257 1.66 -10.20 3.41
C GLY A 257 1.52 -9.88 4.90
N GLY A 258 0.86 -8.78 5.26
CA GLY A 258 0.59 -8.46 6.66
C GLY A 258 -0.52 -9.32 7.24
N SER A 259 -0.27 -9.99 8.36
CA SER A 259 -1.31 -10.67 9.15
C SER A 259 -1.04 -10.51 10.65
N ASN A 260 -2.05 -10.76 11.48
CA ASN A 260 -1.89 -10.83 12.93
C ASN A 260 -1.54 -12.24 13.44
N LEU A 261 -0.99 -13.12 12.59
CA LEU A 261 -0.67 -14.49 12.97
C LEU A 261 0.30 -14.60 14.16
N GLY A 262 1.19 -13.61 14.31
CA GLY A 262 2.15 -13.53 15.40
C GLY A 262 1.51 -13.26 16.77
N ASP A 263 0.26 -12.83 16.81
CA ASP A 263 -0.46 -12.53 18.05
C ASP A 263 -1.11 -13.78 18.67
N PHE A 264 -1.15 -14.89 17.94
CA PHE A 264 -1.76 -16.14 18.40
C PHE A 264 -0.75 -17.12 18.99
N ASP A 265 -1.24 -18.02 19.85
CA ASP A 265 -0.44 -19.13 20.36
C ASP A 265 0.02 -20.08 19.23
N ALA A 266 1.08 -20.85 19.48
CA ALA A 266 1.70 -21.70 18.46
C ALA A 266 0.74 -22.74 17.86
N GLY A 267 -0.22 -23.24 18.64
CA GLY A 267 -1.22 -24.20 18.19
C GLY A 267 -2.27 -23.55 17.28
N THR A 268 -2.84 -22.41 17.70
CA THR A 268 -3.81 -21.66 16.90
C THR A 268 -3.18 -21.13 15.60
N ARG A 269 -1.94 -20.65 15.66
CA ARG A 269 -1.18 -20.21 14.49
C ARG A 269 -0.98 -21.32 13.46
N ALA A 270 -0.55 -22.51 13.88
CA ALA A 270 -0.33 -23.64 12.97
C ALA A 270 -1.63 -24.05 12.26
N HIS A 271 -2.77 -24.00 12.95
CA HIS A 271 -4.08 -24.22 12.32
C HIS A 271 -4.40 -23.16 11.28
N PHE A 272 -4.20 -21.87 11.59
CA PHE A 272 -4.46 -20.79 10.63
C PHE A 272 -3.53 -20.86 9.42
N GLU A 273 -2.26 -21.21 9.59
CA GLU A 273 -1.33 -21.44 8.49
C GLU A 273 -1.79 -22.60 7.57
N ALA A 274 -2.30 -23.69 8.15
CA ALA A 274 -2.88 -24.79 7.38
C ALA A 274 -4.14 -24.36 6.62
N TRP A 275 -5.03 -23.56 7.23
CA TRP A 275 -6.25 -23.09 6.56
C TRP A 275 -5.95 -22.08 5.47
N MET A 276 -5.03 -21.14 5.72
CA MET A 276 -4.57 -20.23 4.67
C MET A 276 -3.99 -21.00 3.49
N SER A 277 -3.25 -22.09 3.73
CA SER A 277 -2.74 -22.96 2.66
C SER A 277 -3.89 -23.61 1.88
N HIS A 278 -4.90 -24.12 2.58
CA HIS A 278 -6.10 -24.70 1.97
C HIS A 278 -6.88 -23.68 1.11
N TRP A 279 -7.07 -22.46 1.62
CA TRP A 279 -7.74 -21.36 0.93
C TRP A 279 -6.89 -20.68 -0.14
N ARG A 280 -5.64 -21.16 -0.35
CA ARG A 280 -4.65 -20.55 -1.25
C ARG A 280 -4.37 -19.08 -0.91
N LEU A 281 -4.51 -18.75 0.37
CA LEU A 281 -4.14 -17.50 1.01
C LEU A 281 -2.71 -17.54 1.57
N THR A 282 -1.92 -18.57 1.21
CA THR A 282 -0.48 -18.56 1.48
C THR A 282 0.21 -17.58 0.56
N PRO A 283 1.08 -16.72 1.09
CA PRO A 283 2.16 -16.20 0.29
C PRO A 283 2.95 -17.39 -0.27
N GLY A 284 3.24 -17.42 -1.57
CA GLY A 284 4.05 -18.48 -2.17
C GLY A 284 5.35 -18.61 -1.39
N HIS A 285 5.49 -19.70 -0.63
CA HIS A 285 6.78 -20.10 -0.12
C HIS A 285 7.58 -20.54 -1.34
N GLY A 286 8.50 -19.69 -1.79
CA GLY A 286 9.61 -20.16 -2.61
C GLY A 286 10.31 -21.27 -1.85
N GLY A 287 9.99 -22.52 -2.22
CA GLY A 287 10.66 -23.68 -1.69
C GLY A 287 12.14 -23.57 -1.99
N HIS A 288 12.95 -23.25 -0.99
CA HIS A 288 14.34 -23.68 -0.98
C HIS A 288 14.36 -25.18 -0.75
N ALA A 289 14.01 -25.94 -1.79
CA ALA A 289 14.65 -27.22 -2.03
C ALA A 289 16.05 -26.90 -2.57
N GLY A 290 17.01 -26.71 -1.65
CA GLY A 290 18.41 -26.84 -2.02
C GLY A 290 18.61 -28.23 -2.65
N PRO A 291 19.34 -28.36 -3.77
CA PRO A 291 19.63 -29.68 -4.31
C PRO A 291 20.42 -30.46 -3.26
N SER A 292 19.78 -31.48 -2.70
CA SER A 292 20.46 -32.52 -1.93
C SER A 292 21.42 -33.23 -2.87
N LEU A 293 22.68 -32.80 -2.86
CA LEU A 293 23.78 -33.55 -3.45
C LEU A 293 23.83 -34.89 -2.72
N SER A 294 23.29 -35.91 -3.39
CA SER A 294 23.46 -37.30 -3.00
C SER A 294 24.89 -37.69 -3.33
N THR A 295 25.78 -37.58 -2.35
CA THR A 295 27.11 -38.20 -2.42
C THR A 295 26.90 -39.70 -2.32
N THR A 296 27.00 -40.38 -3.46
CA THR A 296 27.18 -41.83 -3.51
C THR A 296 28.68 -42.09 -3.40
N VAL A 297 29.09 -42.82 -2.36
CA VAL A 297 30.36 -43.57 -2.32
C VAL A 297 30.00 -45.05 -2.39
#